data_AF-A0A7V2CZT5-F1
#
_entry.id   AF-A0A7V2CZT5-F1
#
_cell.length_a   1.000
_cell.length_b   1.000
_cell.length_c   1.000
_cell.angle_alpha   90.00
_cell.angle_beta   90.00
_cell.angle_gamma   90.00
#
_symmetry.space_group_name_H-M   'P 1'
#
loop_
_entity.id
_entity.type
_entity.pdbx_description
1 polymer ?
#
loop_
_entity_poly.entity_id
_entity_poly.type
_entity_poly.pdbx_seq_one_letter_code
_entity_poly.pdbx_strand_id
1 'polypeptide(L)'
;MKPKLLLAPFLAALLALTGCGPRGSSGEKPQNGSAEAEEDEDLTPEEKAYLAAARPFLDAIARRDYAAAYALLSTHATARMSPNQFTHVQDEAAMKRQELEAIANAKPADFAKLMQRAEADFGTPLSVESAGVMTTDPAELAGKASAMETAFSIGNMPDSIPTSIRKASVRAQILTKLPPAELAKIAKDQGVTVEELQKDESFAPYCNLKVVLVEEAGALRVGYFEFTPPSMWD
;
A
#
# COMPACT_ATOMS: atom_id res chain seq x y z
N MET A 1 34.39 32.92 -9.99
CA MET A 1 33.11 32.87 -10.73
C MET A 1 32.15 32.00 -9.93
N LYS A 2 31.03 32.56 -9.47
CA LYS A 2 30.01 31.85 -8.67
C LYS A 2 28.96 31.25 -9.60
N PRO A 3 28.50 30.00 -9.42
CA PRO A 3 27.30 29.54 -10.11
C PRO A 3 26.06 30.07 -9.38
N LYS A 4 25.12 30.61 -10.17
CA LYS A 4 23.81 31.08 -9.72
C LYS A 4 22.88 29.88 -9.54
N LEU A 5 22.29 29.77 -8.36
CA LEU A 5 21.20 28.84 -8.04
C LEU A 5 19.90 29.43 -8.64
N LEU A 6 19.28 28.73 -9.59
CA LEU A 6 17.93 29.05 -10.07
C LEU A 6 16.94 28.27 -9.21
N LEU A 7 16.24 28.99 -8.34
CA LEU A 7 15.05 28.52 -7.63
C LEU A 7 13.89 28.46 -8.62
N ALA A 8 13.25 27.29 -8.78
CA ALA A 8 11.96 27.17 -9.44
C ALA A 8 10.84 27.20 -8.37
N PRO A 9 9.71 27.91 -8.59
CA PRO A 9 8.69 28.11 -7.58
C PRO A 9 7.67 26.96 -7.57
N PHE A 10 7.31 26.52 -6.36
CA PHE A 10 6.13 25.68 -6.09
C PHE A 10 4.86 26.50 -6.30
N LEU A 11 3.92 25.96 -7.09
CA LEU A 11 2.59 26.51 -7.29
C LEU A 11 1.65 25.93 -6.23
N ALA A 12 1.29 26.76 -5.25
CA ALA A 12 0.20 26.49 -4.32
C ALA A 12 -1.13 26.83 -5.00
N ALA A 13 -2.05 25.87 -5.09
CA ALA A 13 -3.43 26.11 -5.46
C ALA A 13 -4.32 26.03 -4.21
N LEU A 14 -4.55 27.20 -3.61
CA LEU A 14 -5.70 27.45 -2.73
C LEU A 14 -6.97 27.43 -3.58
N LEU A 15 -7.97 26.66 -3.17
CA LEU A 15 -9.37 26.98 -3.46
C LEU A 15 -10.16 26.97 -2.16
N ALA A 16 -10.44 28.18 -1.69
CA ALA A 16 -11.43 28.47 -0.68
C ALA A 16 -12.83 28.37 -1.31
N LEU A 17 -13.73 27.62 -0.70
CA LEU A 17 -15.17 27.81 -0.88
C LEU A 17 -15.75 28.30 0.45
N THR A 18 -16.09 29.59 0.45
CA THR A 18 -16.92 30.23 1.46
C THR A 18 -18.38 30.05 1.06
N GLY A 19 -19.21 29.62 2.00
CA GLY A 19 -20.66 29.52 1.82
C GLY A 19 -21.38 29.52 3.17
N CYS A 20 -21.78 30.70 3.65
CA CYS A 20 -22.63 30.89 4.82
C CYS A 20 -24.11 30.67 4.48
N GLY A 21 -24.88 30.03 5.38
CA GLY A 21 -26.32 30.27 5.50
C GLY A 21 -27.15 29.13 6.15
N PRO A 22 -27.99 29.39 7.18
CA PRO A 22 -28.48 28.37 8.12
C PRO A 22 -29.96 27.97 7.95
N ARG A 23 -30.34 26.75 8.39
CA ARG A 23 -31.61 26.41 9.11
C ARG A 23 -31.87 24.90 9.17
N GLY A 24 -32.37 24.45 10.32
CA GLY A 24 -33.38 23.39 10.37
C GLY A 24 -33.05 22.16 11.22
N SER A 25 -33.29 22.28 12.53
CA SER A 25 -33.43 21.17 13.49
C SER A 25 -34.43 20.10 13.02
N SER A 26 -34.07 18.82 13.09
CA SER A 26 -34.82 17.81 13.88
C SER A 26 -34.21 16.40 13.79
N GLY A 27 -34.04 15.76 14.94
CA GLY A 27 -34.17 14.31 15.09
C GLY A 27 -32.88 13.50 15.21
N GLU A 28 -32.29 13.46 16.40
CA GLU A 28 -31.41 12.35 16.81
C GLU A 28 -32.19 11.01 16.81
N LYS A 29 -31.58 9.98 16.24
CA LYS A 29 -31.49 8.67 16.88
C LYS A 29 -30.03 8.21 16.82
N PRO A 30 -29.44 7.75 17.94
CA PRO A 30 -28.05 7.32 17.97
C PRO A 30 -27.97 5.90 17.40
N GLN A 31 -27.36 5.75 16.22
CA GLN A 31 -26.94 4.43 15.73
C GLN A 31 -25.52 4.18 16.19
N ASN A 32 -25.44 3.51 17.34
CA ASN A 32 -24.30 2.68 17.70
C ASN A 32 -24.19 1.58 16.63
N GLY A 33 -23.29 1.75 15.67
CA GLY A 33 -22.93 0.75 14.67
C GLY A 33 -21.44 0.51 14.77
N SER A 34 -21.07 -0.68 15.22
CA SER A 34 -19.72 -1.22 15.06
C SER A 34 -19.32 -1.15 13.59
N ALA A 35 -18.10 -0.70 13.32
CA ALA A 35 -17.47 -0.74 12.00
C ALA A 35 -17.32 -2.21 11.56
N GLU A 36 -18.35 -2.74 10.93
CA GLU A 36 -18.25 -3.89 10.03
C GLU A 36 -18.13 -3.32 8.61
N ALA A 37 -17.09 -3.74 7.90
CA ALA A 37 -16.72 -3.26 6.58
C ALA A 37 -17.89 -3.36 5.58
N GLU A 38 -18.23 -2.24 4.93
CA GLU A 38 -19.25 -2.15 3.87
C GLU A 38 -18.77 -2.75 2.51
N GLU A 39 -17.83 -3.70 2.48
CA GLU A 39 -17.21 -4.19 1.22
C GLU A 39 -17.64 -5.60 0.76
N ASP A 40 -18.51 -6.30 1.50
CA ASP A 40 -18.71 -7.76 1.28
C ASP A 40 -19.89 -8.12 0.35
N GLU A 41 -20.76 -7.18 -0.03
CA GLU A 41 -21.98 -7.50 -0.81
C GLU A 41 -21.74 -7.66 -2.33
N ASP A 42 -20.71 -7.02 -2.89
CA ASP A 42 -20.48 -6.99 -4.36
C ASP A 42 -19.44 -7.99 -4.87
N LEU A 43 -18.72 -8.69 -3.98
CA LEU A 43 -17.69 -9.65 -4.38
C LEU A 43 -18.30 -10.98 -4.85
N THR A 44 -17.83 -11.48 -5.99
CA THR A 44 -18.11 -12.84 -6.43
C THR A 44 -17.54 -13.88 -5.45
N PRO A 45 -18.06 -15.12 -5.41
CA PRO A 45 -17.52 -16.17 -4.55
C PRO A 45 -16.02 -16.43 -4.76
N GLU A 46 -15.53 -16.27 -5.99
CA GLU A 46 -14.12 -16.41 -6.33
C GLU A 46 -13.28 -15.26 -5.73
N GLU A 47 -13.73 -14.01 -5.86
CA GLU A 47 -13.06 -12.85 -5.26
C GLU A 47 -13.01 -12.94 -3.73
N LYS A 48 -14.09 -13.41 -3.10
CA LYS A 48 -14.12 -13.69 -1.65
C LYS A 48 -13.04 -14.70 -1.26
N ALA A 49 -12.85 -15.75 -2.06
CA ALA A 49 -11.81 -16.74 -1.81
C ALA A 49 -10.40 -16.15 -1.95
N TYR A 50 -10.16 -15.28 -2.93
CA TYR A 50 -8.88 -14.58 -3.08
C TYR A 50 -8.62 -13.60 -1.93
N LEU A 51 -9.60 -12.80 -1.54
CA LEU A 51 -9.45 -11.90 -0.41
C LEU A 51 -9.17 -12.66 0.89
N ALA A 52 -9.89 -13.76 1.13
CA ALA A 52 -9.65 -14.64 2.27
C ALA A 52 -8.25 -15.26 2.25
N ALA A 53 -7.70 -15.58 1.07
CA ALA A 53 -6.34 -16.11 0.92
C ALA A 53 -5.26 -15.04 1.16
N ALA A 54 -5.51 -13.78 0.80
CA ALA A 54 -4.58 -12.67 1.05
C ALA A 54 -4.59 -12.20 2.50
N ARG A 55 -5.73 -12.28 3.19
CA ARG A 55 -5.94 -11.70 4.52
C ARG A 55 -4.89 -12.12 5.58
N PRO A 56 -4.47 -13.38 5.69
CA PRO A 56 -3.43 -13.77 6.64
C PRO A 56 -2.11 -13.04 6.44
N PHE A 57 -1.74 -12.73 5.19
CA PHE A 57 -0.53 -11.97 4.90
C PHE A 57 -0.68 -10.52 5.32
N LEU A 58 -1.80 -9.90 4.97
CA LEU A 58 -2.11 -8.50 5.34
C LEU A 58 -2.12 -8.32 6.87
N ASP A 59 -2.79 -9.22 7.59
CA ASP A 59 -2.86 -9.19 9.06
C ASP A 59 -1.47 -9.39 9.69
N ALA A 60 -0.63 -10.28 9.11
CA ALA A 60 0.73 -10.49 9.58
C ALA A 60 1.62 -9.26 9.37
N ILE A 61 1.48 -8.55 8.26
CA ILE A 61 2.14 -7.26 8.03
C ILE A 61 1.69 -6.24 9.07
N ALA A 62 0.38 -6.08 9.28
CA ALA A 62 -0.18 -5.12 10.24
C ALA A 62 0.30 -5.39 11.69
N ARG A 63 0.38 -6.66 12.09
CA ARG A 63 0.88 -7.08 13.41
C ARG A 63 2.41 -7.13 13.50
N ARG A 64 3.11 -6.84 12.41
CA ARG A 64 4.58 -6.92 12.29
C ARG A 64 5.13 -8.32 12.57
N ASP A 65 4.31 -9.35 12.34
CA ASP A 65 4.73 -10.75 12.38
C ASP A 65 5.33 -11.15 11.03
N TYR A 66 6.54 -10.67 10.79
CA TYR A 66 7.22 -10.88 9.51
C TYR A 66 7.64 -12.33 9.28
N ALA A 67 7.72 -13.14 10.33
CA ALA A 67 7.92 -14.58 10.18
C ALA A 67 6.67 -15.24 9.60
N ALA A 68 5.47 -14.91 10.11
CA ALA A 68 4.21 -15.40 9.58
C ALA A 68 3.95 -14.89 8.15
N ALA A 69 4.19 -13.60 7.89
CA ALA A 69 4.05 -13.03 6.55
C ALA A 69 4.97 -13.73 5.54
N TYR A 70 6.24 -13.95 5.90
CA TYR A 70 7.19 -14.65 5.05
C TYR A 70 6.75 -16.09 4.72
N ALA A 71 6.15 -16.80 5.68
CA ALA A 71 5.70 -18.19 5.47
C ALA A 71 4.57 -18.33 4.44
N LEU A 72 3.89 -17.22 4.10
CA LEU A 72 2.81 -17.16 3.11
C LEU A 72 3.30 -16.82 1.70
N LEU A 73 4.57 -16.42 1.56
CA LEU A 73 5.19 -16.13 0.27
C LEU A 73 5.36 -17.42 -0.54
N SER A 74 5.21 -17.32 -1.86
CA SER A 74 5.51 -18.41 -2.78
C SER A 74 7.02 -18.60 -2.96
N THR A 75 7.42 -19.73 -3.54
CA THR A 75 8.82 -19.91 -3.93
C THR A 75 9.25 -18.89 -4.99
N HIS A 76 8.35 -18.44 -5.85
CA HIS A 76 8.60 -17.37 -6.82
C HIS A 76 8.89 -16.02 -6.15
N ALA A 77 8.12 -15.64 -5.13
CA ALA A 77 8.32 -14.38 -4.39
C ALA A 77 9.66 -14.36 -3.64
N THR A 78 10.06 -15.50 -3.08
CA THR A 78 11.30 -15.62 -2.30
C THR A 78 12.53 -15.84 -3.16
N ALA A 79 12.38 -16.33 -4.40
CA ALA A 79 13.47 -16.53 -5.34
C ALA A 79 14.22 -15.22 -5.67
N ARG A 80 13.52 -14.09 -5.70
CA ARG A 80 14.10 -12.77 -5.93
C ARG A 80 13.24 -11.68 -5.28
N MET A 81 13.82 -10.97 -4.31
CA MET A 81 13.14 -9.92 -3.57
C MET A 81 13.86 -8.58 -3.78
N SER A 82 13.18 -7.62 -4.41
CA SER A 82 13.74 -6.31 -4.74
C SER A 82 13.47 -5.29 -3.63
N PRO A 83 14.43 -4.42 -3.28
CA PRO A 83 14.18 -3.29 -2.39
C PRO A 83 13.04 -2.37 -2.85
N ASN A 84 12.79 -2.27 -4.17
CA ASN A 84 11.70 -1.46 -4.71
C ASN A 84 10.31 -1.92 -4.23
N GLN A 85 10.16 -3.17 -3.77
CA GLN A 85 8.92 -3.65 -3.17
C GLN A 85 8.62 -3.03 -1.80
N PHE A 86 9.63 -2.45 -1.15
CA PHE A 86 9.60 -1.99 0.25
C PHE A 86 9.88 -0.50 0.42
N THR A 87 10.14 0.22 -0.67
CA THR A 87 10.48 1.65 -0.60
C THR A 87 9.78 2.41 -1.69
N HIS A 88 9.39 3.64 -1.38
CA HIS A 88 8.96 4.64 -2.31
C HIS A 88 10.16 5.08 -3.17
N VAL A 89 10.06 4.77 -4.46
CA VAL A 89 11.10 5.11 -5.42
C VAL A 89 10.82 6.47 -6.04
N GLN A 90 11.75 7.41 -5.89
CA GLN A 90 11.57 8.80 -6.34
C GLN A 90 11.84 8.99 -7.84
N ASP A 91 12.67 8.14 -8.45
CA ASP A 91 13.00 8.23 -9.88
C ASP A 91 13.43 6.88 -10.49
N GLU A 92 13.36 6.78 -11.82
CA GLU A 92 13.68 5.55 -12.58
C GLU A 92 15.14 5.11 -12.40
N ALA A 93 16.08 6.04 -12.19
CA ALA A 93 17.48 5.69 -11.98
C ALA A 93 17.70 5.06 -10.60
N ALA A 94 17.01 5.54 -9.56
CA ALA A 94 16.96 4.92 -8.25
C ALA A 94 16.33 3.53 -8.33
N MET A 95 15.21 3.38 -9.06
CA MET A 95 14.57 2.10 -9.28
C MET A 95 15.54 1.07 -9.86
N LYS A 96 16.23 1.43 -10.95
CA LYS A 96 17.20 0.55 -11.62
C LYS A 96 18.36 0.17 -10.70
N ARG A 97 18.89 1.11 -9.91
CA ARG A 97 19.95 0.81 -8.95
C ARG A 97 19.49 -0.19 -7.89
N GLN A 98 18.29 0.00 -7.34
CA GLN A 98 17.74 -0.91 -6.33
C GLN A 98 17.44 -2.30 -6.89
N GLU A 99 17.00 -2.43 -8.14
CA GLU A 99 16.80 -3.75 -8.78
C GLU A 99 18.09 -4.58 -8.86
N LEU A 100 19.27 -3.94 -8.90
CA LEU A 100 20.57 -4.63 -8.87
C LEU A 100 20.92 -5.16 -7.48
N GLU A 101 20.29 -4.62 -6.43
CA GLU A 101 20.45 -5.05 -5.04
C GLU A 101 19.42 -6.12 -4.62
N ALA A 102 18.65 -6.65 -5.58
CA ALA A 102 17.67 -7.68 -5.31
C ALA A 102 18.31 -8.92 -4.67
N ILE A 103 17.69 -9.41 -3.60
CA ILE A 103 18.17 -10.55 -2.82
C ILE A 103 17.65 -11.82 -3.48
N ALA A 104 18.57 -12.66 -3.95
CA ALA A 104 18.24 -13.98 -4.47
C ALA A 104 17.99 -14.98 -3.33
N ASN A 105 16.95 -15.81 -3.46
CA ASN A 105 16.57 -16.82 -2.48
C ASN A 105 16.47 -16.26 -1.05
N ALA A 106 15.85 -15.09 -0.93
CA ALA A 106 15.71 -14.33 0.31
C ALA A 106 15.25 -15.23 1.45
N LYS A 107 15.81 -15.05 2.65
CA LYS A 107 15.46 -15.79 3.86
C LYS A 107 14.56 -14.94 4.76
N PRO A 108 13.92 -15.54 5.80
CA PRO A 108 13.08 -14.77 6.73
C PRO A 108 13.77 -13.53 7.32
N ALA A 109 15.07 -13.62 7.62
CA ALA A 109 15.85 -12.50 8.14
C ALA A 109 16.04 -11.37 7.12
N ASP A 110 16.21 -11.71 5.83
CA ASP A 110 16.34 -10.72 4.75
C ASP A 110 15.02 -9.99 4.56
N PHE A 111 13.91 -10.73 4.54
CA PHE A 111 12.56 -10.17 4.45
C PHE A 111 12.26 -9.24 5.63
N ALA A 112 12.55 -9.66 6.87
CA ALA A 112 12.35 -8.81 8.04
C ALA A 112 13.19 -7.52 7.97
N LYS A 113 14.42 -7.58 7.44
CA LYS A 113 15.26 -6.39 7.23
C LYS A 113 14.70 -5.46 6.15
N LEU A 114 14.13 -6.01 5.08
CA LEU A 114 13.46 -5.22 4.05
C LEU A 114 12.15 -4.59 4.58
N MET A 115 11.40 -5.30 5.41
CA MET A 115 10.23 -4.76 6.10
C MET A 115 10.59 -3.58 7.03
N GLN A 116 11.75 -3.62 7.70
CA GLN A 116 12.24 -2.46 8.46
C GLN A 116 12.50 -1.24 7.56
N ARG A 117 12.88 -1.44 6.29
CA ARG A 117 12.96 -0.33 5.32
C ARG A 117 11.58 0.20 4.98
N ALA A 118 10.60 -0.67 4.77
CA ALA A 118 9.21 -0.26 4.56
C ALA A 118 8.65 0.53 5.75
N GLU A 119 8.93 0.10 6.99
CA GLU A 119 8.52 0.86 8.18
C GLU A 119 9.17 2.26 8.23
N ALA A 120 10.42 2.39 7.81
CA ALA A 120 11.11 3.67 7.81
C ALA A 120 10.54 4.65 6.77
N ASP A 121 10.04 4.13 5.65
CA ASP A 121 9.61 4.92 4.50
C ASP A 121 8.10 5.21 4.51
N PHE A 122 7.30 4.25 4.98
CA PHE A 122 5.82 4.32 5.00
C PHE A 122 5.23 4.47 6.41
N GLY A 123 6.05 4.33 7.45
CA GLY A 123 5.61 4.30 8.85
C GLY A 123 5.38 2.89 9.40
N THR A 124 5.32 2.78 10.72
CA THR A 124 5.12 1.49 11.39
C THR A 124 3.67 1.04 11.19
N PRO A 125 3.40 -0.15 10.64
CA PRO A 125 2.03 -0.60 10.39
C PRO A 125 1.29 -0.91 11.71
N LEU A 126 -0.03 -0.66 11.72
CA LEU A 126 -0.91 -0.80 12.88
C LEU A 126 -2.08 -1.77 12.63
N SER A 127 -2.85 -1.52 11.57
CA SER A 127 -4.07 -2.26 11.22
C SER A 127 -4.29 -2.28 9.72
N VAL A 128 -5.07 -3.27 9.25
CA VAL A 128 -5.64 -3.27 7.91
C VAL A 128 -6.96 -2.50 7.99
N GLU A 129 -7.07 -1.37 7.29
CA GLU A 129 -8.28 -0.54 7.28
C GLU A 129 -9.29 -1.05 6.26
N SER A 130 -8.84 -1.30 5.04
CA SER A 130 -9.64 -1.82 3.94
C SER A 130 -8.83 -2.81 3.10
N ALA A 131 -9.50 -3.73 2.43
CA ALA A 131 -8.86 -4.65 1.50
C ALA A 131 -9.85 -5.17 0.47
N GLY A 132 -9.52 -5.01 -0.82
CA GLY A 132 -10.37 -5.40 -1.93
C GLY A 132 -9.61 -6.14 -3.02
N VAL A 133 -10.33 -6.96 -3.78
CA VAL A 133 -9.79 -7.54 -5.02
C VAL A 133 -9.80 -6.47 -6.09
N MET A 134 -8.63 -6.20 -6.67
CA MET A 134 -8.48 -5.20 -7.73
C MET A 134 -8.83 -5.77 -9.10
N THR A 135 -8.38 -6.99 -9.37
CA THR A 135 -8.65 -7.67 -10.63
C THR A 135 -8.41 -9.17 -10.50
N THR A 136 -9.22 -9.93 -11.22
CA THR A 136 -9.05 -11.36 -11.50
C THR A 136 -8.85 -11.62 -13.00
N ASP A 137 -8.83 -10.58 -13.84
CA ASP A 137 -8.69 -10.72 -15.30
C ASP A 137 -7.28 -11.26 -15.65
N PRO A 138 -7.18 -12.44 -16.27
CA PRO A 138 -5.90 -13.00 -16.69
C PRO A 138 -5.11 -12.10 -17.66
N ALA A 139 -5.78 -11.26 -18.46
CA ALA A 139 -5.10 -10.34 -19.37
C ALA A 139 -4.42 -9.20 -18.60
N GLU A 140 -5.10 -8.62 -17.61
CA GLU A 140 -4.52 -7.59 -16.74
C GLU A 140 -3.41 -8.16 -15.88
N LEU A 141 -3.63 -9.34 -15.27
CA LEU A 141 -2.62 -10.04 -14.49
C LEU A 141 -1.40 -10.48 -15.32
N ALA A 142 -1.58 -10.66 -16.64
CA ALA A 142 -0.49 -10.91 -17.58
C ALA A 142 0.20 -9.64 -18.08
N GLY A 143 -0.19 -8.45 -17.60
CA GLY A 143 0.38 -7.16 -18.00
C GLY A 143 0.02 -6.75 -19.43
N LYS A 144 -1.15 -7.20 -19.93
CA LYS A 144 -1.64 -6.88 -21.28
C LYS A 144 -2.68 -5.74 -21.30
N ALA A 145 -2.93 -5.13 -20.14
CA ALA A 145 -3.77 -3.94 -20.00
C ALA A 145 -3.00 -2.67 -20.39
N SER A 146 -3.58 -1.50 -20.17
CA SER A 146 -2.81 -0.25 -20.26
C SER A 146 -1.67 -0.24 -19.25
N ALA A 147 -0.66 0.61 -19.48
CA ALA A 147 0.47 0.75 -18.55
C ALA A 147 0.00 1.18 -17.15
N MET A 148 -1.04 2.03 -17.08
CA MET A 148 -1.62 2.48 -15.82
C MET A 148 -2.34 1.35 -15.08
N GLU A 149 -3.22 0.61 -15.76
CA GLU A 149 -3.94 -0.53 -15.17
C GLU A 149 -2.98 -1.66 -14.76
N THR A 150 -1.94 -1.90 -15.56
CA THR A 150 -0.90 -2.90 -15.23
C THR A 150 -0.10 -2.48 -14.01
N ALA A 151 0.35 -1.22 -13.96
CA ALA A 151 1.04 -0.68 -12.80
C ALA A 151 0.14 -0.73 -11.57
N PHE A 152 -1.16 -0.46 -11.70
CA PHE A 152 -2.10 -0.54 -10.60
C PHE A 152 -2.35 -1.99 -10.15
N SER A 153 -2.47 -2.94 -11.08
CA SER A 153 -2.86 -4.32 -10.79
C SER A 153 -1.70 -5.19 -10.32
N ILE A 154 -0.56 -5.15 -11.00
CA ILE A 154 0.57 -6.05 -10.69
C ILE A 154 1.86 -5.28 -10.35
N GLY A 155 1.84 -3.95 -10.44
CA GLY A 155 2.99 -3.14 -10.02
C GLY A 155 4.24 -3.45 -10.82
N ASN A 156 5.37 -3.58 -10.12
CA ASN A 156 6.66 -3.96 -10.72
C ASN A 156 6.93 -5.47 -10.62
N MET A 157 5.89 -6.30 -10.65
CA MET A 157 6.02 -7.77 -10.60
C MET A 157 6.97 -8.27 -11.70
N PRO A 158 8.03 -9.03 -11.37
CA PRO A 158 9.02 -9.42 -12.36
C PRO A 158 8.51 -10.53 -13.29
N ASP A 159 8.99 -10.52 -14.53
CA ASP A 159 8.66 -11.53 -15.57
C ASP A 159 9.05 -12.96 -15.19
N SER A 160 9.94 -13.13 -14.21
CA SER A 160 10.34 -14.44 -13.69
C SER A 160 9.19 -15.20 -13.01
N ILE A 161 8.09 -14.52 -12.68
CA ILE A 161 6.90 -15.14 -12.10
C ILE A 161 5.91 -15.41 -13.23
N PRO A 162 5.64 -16.68 -13.59
CA PRO A 162 4.83 -17.01 -14.77
C PRO A 162 3.44 -16.38 -14.70
N THR A 163 2.95 -15.86 -15.82
CA THR A 163 1.61 -15.27 -15.90
C THR A 163 0.51 -16.31 -15.71
N SER A 164 0.74 -17.56 -16.14
CA SER A 164 -0.20 -18.67 -16.06
C SER A 164 -0.57 -19.08 -14.63
N ILE A 165 0.21 -18.67 -13.63
CA ILE A 165 -0.05 -18.99 -12.23
C ILE A 165 -0.63 -17.82 -11.44
N ARG A 166 -0.74 -16.62 -12.02
CA ARG A 166 -1.30 -15.43 -11.36
C ARG A 166 -2.83 -15.54 -11.34
N LYS A 167 -3.44 -15.30 -10.18
CA LYS A 167 -4.88 -15.54 -9.97
C LYS A 167 -5.69 -14.32 -9.60
N ALA A 168 -5.10 -13.44 -8.79
CA ALA A 168 -5.76 -12.21 -8.39
C ALA A 168 -4.74 -11.16 -7.96
N SER A 169 -5.13 -9.90 -8.07
CA SER A 169 -4.50 -8.80 -7.36
C SER A 169 -5.42 -8.33 -6.24
N VAL A 170 -4.88 -8.20 -5.05
CA VAL A 170 -5.55 -7.66 -3.87
C VAL A 170 -4.81 -6.39 -3.45
N ARG A 171 -5.55 -5.35 -3.11
CA ARG A 171 -5.00 -4.13 -2.54
C ARG A 171 -5.56 -3.93 -1.16
N ALA A 172 -4.71 -3.49 -0.23
CA ALA A 172 -5.11 -3.12 1.11
C ALA A 172 -4.56 -1.75 1.49
N GLN A 173 -5.33 -1.02 2.30
CA GLN A 173 -4.84 0.15 3.02
C GLN A 173 -4.41 -0.29 4.42
N ILE A 174 -3.16 0.01 4.77
CA ILE A 174 -2.56 -0.31 6.07
C ILE A 174 -2.38 0.99 6.83
N LEU A 175 -3.09 1.16 7.94
CA LEU A 175 -2.89 2.28 8.85
C LEU A 175 -1.46 2.25 9.38
N THR A 176 -0.78 3.39 9.38
CA THR A 176 0.60 3.49 9.85
C THR A 176 0.75 4.54 10.94
N LYS A 177 1.78 4.34 11.77
CA LYS A 177 2.30 5.37 12.66
C LYS A 177 3.51 6.00 12.00
N LEU A 178 3.38 7.27 11.62
CA LEU A 178 4.49 8.00 11.01
C LEU A 178 5.65 8.25 11.99
N PRO A 179 6.90 8.29 11.51
CA PRO A 179 8.05 8.69 12.31
C PRO A 179 7.92 10.13 12.82
N PRO A 180 8.50 10.48 13.98
CA PRO A 180 8.41 11.84 14.54
C PRO A 180 8.88 12.96 13.59
N ALA A 181 9.89 12.68 12.76
CA ALA A 181 10.39 13.64 11.79
C ALA A 181 9.35 13.97 10.70
N GLU A 182 8.61 12.97 10.23
CA GLU A 182 7.58 13.17 9.21
C GLU A 182 6.34 13.85 9.81
N LEU A 183 5.95 13.49 11.04
CA LEU A 183 4.89 14.20 11.76
C LEU A 183 5.20 15.68 11.93
N ALA A 184 6.44 16.03 12.31
CA ALA A 184 6.85 17.43 12.47
C ALA A 184 6.82 18.19 11.14
N LYS A 185 7.17 17.53 10.03
CA LYS A 185 7.10 18.11 8.69
C LYS A 185 5.65 18.37 8.28
N ILE A 186 4.77 17.38 8.40
CA ILE A 186 3.35 17.51 8.06
C ILE A 186 2.69 18.60 8.91
N ALA A 187 2.91 18.59 10.23
CA ALA A 187 2.34 19.59 11.13
C ALA A 187 2.76 21.01 10.72
N LYS A 188 4.05 21.19 10.39
CA LYS A 188 4.57 22.47 9.88
C LYS A 188 3.92 22.87 8.56
N ASP A 189 3.77 21.95 7.62
CA ASP A 189 3.18 22.21 6.30
C ASP A 189 1.69 22.58 6.41
N GLN A 190 0.99 22.05 7.42
CA GLN A 190 -0.41 22.37 7.74
C GLN A 190 -0.58 23.57 8.69
N GLY A 191 0.51 24.11 9.24
CA GLY A 191 0.46 25.24 10.16
C GLY A 191 -0.09 24.92 11.55
N VAL A 192 0.01 23.66 11.99
CA VAL A 192 -0.43 23.16 13.30
C VAL A 192 0.74 22.60 14.09
N THR A 193 0.54 22.33 15.38
CA THR A 193 1.49 21.55 16.19
C THR A 193 1.32 20.05 15.94
N VAL A 194 2.36 19.26 16.26
CA VAL A 194 2.26 17.78 16.19
C VAL A 194 1.15 17.25 17.11
N GLU A 195 0.95 17.88 18.26
CA GLU A 195 -0.10 17.49 19.20
C GLU A 195 -1.51 17.74 18.63
N GLU A 196 -1.72 18.88 17.97
CA GLU A 196 -2.98 19.18 17.28
C GLU A 196 -3.22 18.21 16.12
N LEU A 197 -2.20 17.94 15.30
CA LEU A 197 -2.28 17.00 14.18
C LEU A 197 -2.66 15.58 14.66
N GLN A 198 -2.10 15.12 15.78
CA GLN A 198 -2.39 13.80 16.32
C GLN A 198 -3.75 13.68 17.02
N LYS A 199 -4.39 14.80 17.35
CA LYS A 199 -5.76 14.82 17.91
C LYS A 199 -6.82 14.94 16.83
N ASP A 200 -6.43 15.23 15.59
CA ASP A 200 -7.34 15.25 14.46
C ASP A 200 -7.75 13.82 14.10
N GLU A 201 -9.03 13.50 14.28
CA GLU A 201 -9.59 12.19 13.96
C GLU A 201 -9.52 11.86 12.46
N SER A 202 -9.42 12.89 11.60
CA SER A 202 -9.23 12.71 10.15
C SER A 202 -7.77 12.44 9.77
N PHE A 203 -6.82 12.65 10.68
CA PHE A 203 -5.41 12.35 10.45
C PHE A 203 -5.12 10.86 10.68
N ALA A 204 -5.45 10.06 9.67
CA ALA A 204 -5.20 8.61 9.64
C ALA A 204 -4.17 8.27 8.55
N PRO A 205 -2.85 8.48 8.80
CA PRO A 205 -1.85 8.15 7.79
C PRO A 205 -1.83 6.65 7.51
N TYR A 206 -1.77 6.30 6.23
CA TYR A 206 -1.76 4.92 5.76
C TYR A 206 -0.75 4.75 4.62
N CYS A 207 -0.44 3.51 4.30
CA CYS A 207 0.17 3.14 3.03
C CYS A 207 -0.65 2.07 2.33
N ASN A 208 -0.42 1.91 1.04
CA ASN A 208 -1.05 0.86 0.26
C ASN A 208 -0.13 -0.35 0.21
N LEU A 209 -0.73 -1.53 0.34
CA LEU A 209 -0.07 -2.81 0.12
C LEU A 209 -0.81 -3.55 -0.98
N LYS A 210 -0.11 -3.74 -2.10
CA LYS A 210 -0.58 -4.57 -3.22
C LYS A 210 -0.03 -5.97 -3.08
N VAL A 211 -0.87 -6.96 -3.34
CA VAL A 211 -0.56 -8.38 -3.21
C VAL A 211 -1.06 -9.09 -4.46
N VAL A 212 -0.17 -9.74 -5.19
CA VAL A 212 -0.55 -10.63 -6.29
C VAL A 212 -0.53 -12.06 -5.78
N LEU A 213 -1.69 -12.72 -5.82
CA LEU A 213 -1.82 -14.12 -5.48
C LEU A 213 -1.46 -15.00 -6.68
N VAL A 214 -0.70 -16.05 -6.40
CA VAL A 214 -0.36 -17.10 -7.37
C VAL A 214 -0.78 -18.46 -6.85
N GLU A 215 -1.09 -19.37 -7.77
CA GLU A 215 -1.31 -20.77 -7.44
C GLU A 215 0.01 -21.55 -7.56
N GLU A 216 0.45 -22.14 -6.45
CA GLU A 216 1.66 -22.94 -6.36
C GLU A 216 1.33 -24.25 -5.62
N ALA A 217 1.59 -25.39 -6.28
CA ALA A 217 1.30 -26.72 -5.75
C ALA A 217 -0.16 -26.89 -5.23
N GLY A 218 -1.13 -26.29 -5.93
CA GLY A 218 -2.55 -26.36 -5.60
C GLY A 218 -3.00 -25.47 -4.44
N ALA A 219 -2.14 -24.57 -3.96
CA ALA A 219 -2.46 -23.59 -2.92
C ALA A 219 -2.25 -22.16 -3.42
N LEU A 220 -3.10 -21.23 -2.97
CA LEU A 220 -2.88 -19.80 -3.16
C LEU A 220 -1.77 -19.31 -2.23
N ARG A 221 -0.82 -18.57 -2.79
CA ARG A 221 0.34 -17.98 -2.11
C ARG A 221 0.53 -16.55 -2.56
N VAL A 222 1.23 -15.75 -1.76
CA VAL A 222 1.67 -14.42 -2.19
C VAL A 222 2.82 -14.56 -3.17
N GLY A 223 2.55 -14.32 -4.45
CA GLY A 223 3.54 -14.40 -5.52
C GLY A 223 4.36 -13.13 -5.66
N TYR A 224 3.75 -11.99 -5.39
CA TYR A 224 4.41 -10.69 -5.39
C TYR A 224 3.65 -9.75 -4.45
N PHE A 225 4.36 -8.75 -3.94
CA PHE A 225 3.73 -7.63 -3.25
C PHE A 225 4.61 -6.38 -3.42
N GLU A 226 3.99 -5.21 -3.25
CA GLU A 226 4.69 -3.93 -3.15
C GLU A 226 3.96 -2.96 -2.24
N PHE A 227 4.73 -2.15 -1.52
CA PHE A 227 4.21 -0.99 -0.80
C PHE A 227 4.21 0.24 -1.70
N THR A 228 3.14 1.03 -1.66
CA THR A 228 3.05 2.30 -2.36
C THR A 228 2.50 3.39 -1.44
N PRO A 229 2.87 4.67 -1.68
CA PRO A 229 2.25 5.76 -0.94
C PRO A 229 0.74 5.85 -1.24
N PRO A 230 -0.02 6.58 -0.42
CA PRO A 230 -1.37 7.03 -0.78
C PRO A 230 -1.39 7.65 -2.18
N SER A 231 -2.42 7.36 -2.95
CA SER A 231 -2.61 7.85 -4.32
C SER A 231 -3.84 8.74 -4.42
N MET A 232 -3.95 9.55 -5.48
CA MET A 232 -5.15 10.36 -5.73
C MET A 232 -6.40 9.52 -6.05
N TRP A 233 -6.24 8.21 -6.23
CA TRP A 233 -7.29 7.25 -6.55
C TRP A 233 -7.76 6.48 -5.31
N ASP A 234 -7.38 6.94 -4.13
CA ASP A 234 -7.72 6.35 -2.83
C ASP A 234 -8.85 7.11 -2.14
#